data_AF-A0A4Y7SGT4-F1
#
_entry.id   AF-A0A4Y7SGT4-F1
#
_cell.length_a   1.000
_cell.length_b   1.000
_cell.length_c   1.000
_cell.angle_alpha   90.00
_cell.angle_beta   90.00
_cell.angle_gamma   90.00
#
_symmetry.space_group_name_H-M   'P 1'
#
loop_
_entity.id
_entity.type
_entity.pdbx_description
1 polymer ?
#
loop_
_entity_poly.entity_id
_entity_poly.type
_entity_poly.pdbx_seq_one_letter_code
_entity_poly.pdbx_strand_id
1 'polypeptide(L)'
;MPDCCHPAEKKSIALNWDAHANDEWIHTGDSVKDDSGIARYSFKVAPSGDQKRYTLRFTTEQEAHLKYEFKDSDGNKHSQKTTGPGDYVLDPFEADTEQTILNVTWHSHQ
;
A
#
# COMPACT_ATOMS: atom_id res chain seq x y z
N MET A 1 -31.35 22.00 10.03
CA MET A 1 -29.93 21.63 9.87
C MET A 1 -29.87 20.12 9.70
N PRO A 2 -29.21 19.61 8.66
CA PRO A 2 -28.54 18.33 8.79
C PRO A 2 -27.06 18.51 8.49
N ASP A 3 -26.26 18.20 9.51
CA ASP A 3 -24.83 17.97 9.44
C ASP A 3 -24.62 16.70 8.59
N CYS A 4 -24.38 16.88 7.29
CA CYS A 4 -23.84 15.82 6.44
C CYS A 4 -22.32 15.98 6.36
N CYS A 5 -21.65 15.98 7.51
CA CYS A 5 -20.26 15.56 7.54
C CYS A 5 -20.26 14.06 7.28
N HIS A 6 -20.06 13.63 6.03
CA HIS A 6 -19.45 12.32 5.81
C HIS A 6 -18.08 12.41 6.49
N PRO A 7 -17.81 11.73 7.61
CA PRO A 7 -16.42 11.60 8.01
C PRO A 7 -15.75 10.89 6.83
N ALA A 8 -14.71 11.49 6.25
CA ALA A 8 -13.89 10.81 5.27
C ALA A 8 -13.46 9.48 5.90
N GLU A 9 -14.13 8.38 5.53
CA GLU A 9 -14.01 7.12 6.23
C GLU A 9 -12.58 6.63 6.04
N LYS A 10 -11.77 6.72 7.09
CA LYS A 10 -10.45 6.09 7.14
C LYS A 10 -10.68 4.59 7.18
N LYS A 11 -10.83 3.96 6.01
CA LYS A 11 -10.93 2.52 5.91
C LYS A 11 -9.53 1.94 5.96
N SER A 12 -9.25 1.15 6.98
CA SER A 12 -7.98 0.47 7.18
C SER A 12 -8.19 -1.03 6.97
N ILE A 13 -7.58 -1.60 5.94
CA ILE A 13 -7.58 -3.06 5.74
C ILE A 13 -6.19 -3.62 5.97
N ALA A 14 -6.12 -4.77 6.65
CA ALA A 14 -4.89 -5.55 6.72
C ALA A 14 -4.71 -6.27 5.39
N LEU A 15 -3.64 -5.95 4.66
CA LEU A 15 -3.36 -6.52 3.34
C LEU A 15 -2.83 -7.95 3.44
N ASN A 16 -2.12 -8.29 4.53
CA ASN A 16 -1.48 -9.60 4.75
C ASN A 16 -0.70 -10.10 3.52
N TRP A 17 -0.07 -9.19 2.79
CA TRP A 17 0.70 -9.52 1.60
C TRP A 17 2.01 -10.15 2.00
N ASP A 18 2.35 -11.25 1.32
CA ASP A 18 3.65 -11.87 1.47
C ASP A 18 4.66 -11.01 0.69
N ALA A 19 5.61 -10.41 1.41
CA ALA A 19 6.70 -9.62 0.86
C ALA A 19 7.81 -10.52 0.31
N HIS A 20 7.42 -11.47 -0.54
CA HIS A 20 8.35 -12.25 -1.33
C HIS A 20 9.19 -11.32 -2.21
N ALA A 21 10.47 -11.24 -1.89
CA ALA A 21 11.46 -10.36 -2.52
C ALA A 21 11.86 -10.78 -3.95
N ASN A 22 10.94 -11.34 -4.73
CA ASN A 22 11.22 -11.93 -6.04
C ASN A 22 10.99 -10.96 -7.21
N ASP A 23 10.66 -9.68 -6.95
CA ASP A 23 10.27 -8.69 -7.99
C ASP A 23 9.09 -9.17 -8.87
N GLU A 24 8.32 -10.14 -8.37
CA GLU A 24 7.17 -10.71 -9.05
C GLU A 24 5.93 -9.87 -8.76
N TRP A 25 5.08 -9.68 -9.79
CA TRP A 25 3.79 -9.03 -9.63
C TRP A 25 2.76 -10.04 -9.14
N ILE A 26 2.32 -9.86 -7.90
CA ILE A 26 1.30 -10.67 -7.25
C ILE A 26 -0.03 -9.94 -7.36
N HIS A 27 -1.05 -10.64 -7.85
CA HIS A 27 -2.41 -10.12 -7.86
C HIS A 27 -2.94 -9.98 -6.43
N THR A 28 -3.55 -8.84 -6.13
CA THR A 28 -4.26 -8.67 -4.86
C THR A 28 -5.53 -9.53 -4.87
N GLY A 29 -5.95 -10.00 -3.70
CA GLY A 29 -7.26 -10.66 -3.59
C GLY A 29 -8.39 -9.69 -3.89
N ASP A 30 -9.52 -10.20 -4.40
CA ASP A 30 -10.68 -9.38 -4.79
C ASP A 30 -11.14 -8.43 -3.69
N SER A 31 -11.08 -8.84 -2.41
CA SER A 31 -11.45 -7.96 -1.29
C SER A 31 -10.53 -6.75 -1.16
N VAL A 32 -9.22 -6.92 -1.35
CA VAL A 32 -8.26 -5.82 -1.29
C VAL A 32 -8.44 -4.90 -2.51
N LYS A 33 -8.66 -5.48 -3.68
CA LYS A 33 -8.91 -4.75 -4.91
C LYS A 33 -10.21 -3.92 -4.82
N ASP A 34 -11.29 -4.51 -4.35
CA ASP A 34 -12.59 -3.83 -4.21
C ASP A 34 -12.53 -2.68 -3.19
N ASP A 35 -11.85 -2.90 -2.05
CA ASP A 35 -11.75 -1.89 -1.01
C ASP A 35 -10.77 -0.77 -1.39
N SER A 36 -9.51 -1.14 -1.64
CA SER A 36 -8.42 -0.18 -1.82
C SER A 36 -8.24 0.25 -3.27
N GLY A 37 -8.69 -0.55 -4.25
CA GLY A 37 -8.44 -0.32 -5.66
C GLY A 37 -7.07 -0.76 -6.17
N ILE A 38 -6.26 -1.38 -5.32
CA ILE A 38 -4.97 -1.94 -5.70
C ILE A 38 -5.22 -3.29 -6.38
N ALA A 39 -4.82 -3.44 -7.65
CA ALA A 39 -5.05 -4.65 -8.45
C ALA A 39 -3.90 -5.66 -8.36
N ARG A 40 -2.67 -5.19 -8.13
CA ARG A 40 -1.47 -6.02 -7.97
C ARG A 40 -0.41 -5.28 -7.20
N TYR A 41 0.50 -6.02 -6.60
CA TYR A 41 1.64 -5.52 -5.85
C TYR A 41 2.88 -6.33 -6.15
N SER A 42 4.06 -5.78 -5.86
CA SER A 42 5.34 -6.46 -6.00
C SER A 42 6.31 -5.92 -4.97
N PHE A 43 7.10 -6.81 -4.39
CA PHE A 43 8.19 -6.42 -3.49
C PHE A 43 9.53 -6.70 -4.14
N LYS A 44 10.37 -5.68 -4.16
CA LYS A 44 11.75 -5.79 -4.60
C LYS A 44 12.67 -5.59 -3.42
N VAL A 45 13.61 -6.51 -3.19
CA VAL A 45 14.72 -6.25 -2.26
C VAL A 45 15.84 -5.54 -3.00
N ALA A 46 16.21 -4.39 -2.46
CA ALA A 46 17.46 -3.72 -2.81
C ALA A 46 18.49 -4.07 -1.72
N PRO A 47 19.59 -4.78 -2.06
CA PRO A 47 20.70 -4.93 -1.13
C PRO A 47 21.31 -3.55 -0.88
N SER A 48 21.29 -3.10 0.38
CA SER A 48 21.79 -1.79 0.76
C SER A 48 22.79 -1.96 1.90
N GLY A 49 24.00 -2.39 1.57
CA GLY A 49 25.03 -2.75 2.56
C GLY A 49 24.62 -3.99 3.36
N ASP A 50 24.74 -3.93 4.68
CA ASP A 50 24.38 -5.01 5.62
C ASP A 50 22.87 -5.15 5.89
N GLN A 51 22.03 -4.23 5.36
CA GLN A 51 20.59 -4.21 5.61
C GLN A 51 19.79 -4.49 4.33
N LYS A 52 18.73 -5.31 4.45
CA LYS A 52 17.78 -5.56 3.37
C LYS A 52 16.75 -4.44 3.35
N ARG A 53 16.67 -3.69 2.24
CA ARG A 53 15.61 -2.71 2.00
C ARG A 53 14.59 -3.28 1.04
N TYR A 54 13.32 -3.13 1.37
CA TYR A 54 12.20 -3.55 0.55
C TYR A 54 11.60 -2.33 -0.15
N THR A 55 11.35 -2.47 -1.43
CA THR A 55 10.64 -1.48 -2.24
C THR A 55 9.31 -2.10 -2.64
N LEU A 56 8.22 -1.56 -2.10
CA LEU A 56 6.87 -1.93 -2.50
C LEU A 56 6.48 -1.21 -3.78
N ARG A 57 6.00 -1.96 -4.76
CA ARG A 57 5.39 -1.46 -5.99
C ARG A 57 3.95 -1.93 -6.00
N PHE A 58 3.03 -1.08 -6.41
CA PHE A 58 1.63 -1.47 -6.51
C PHE A 58 0.95 -0.76 -7.68
N THR A 59 -0.04 -1.41 -8.27
CA THR A 59 -0.85 -0.83 -9.35
C THR A 59 -2.23 -0.57 -8.80
N THR A 60 -2.70 0.67 -8.93
CA THR A 60 -4.07 1.05 -8.59
C THR A 60 -4.87 1.29 -9.86
N GLU A 61 -6.12 0.86 -9.88
CA GLU A 61 -7.09 1.17 -10.94
C GLU A 61 -7.98 2.36 -10.58
N GLN A 62 -7.77 2.95 -9.39
CA GLN A 62 -8.55 4.10 -8.93
C GLN A 62 -8.26 5.36 -9.72
N GLU A 63 -9.32 5.99 -10.21
CA GLU A 63 -9.26 7.26 -10.94
C GLU A 63 -9.11 8.48 -10.01
N ALA A 64 -9.31 8.29 -8.70
CA ALA A 64 -9.21 9.34 -7.70
C ALA A 64 -7.79 9.55 -7.18
N HIS A 65 -7.52 10.76 -6.69
CA HIS A 65 -6.28 11.07 -5.96
C HIS A 65 -6.35 10.45 -4.56
N LEU A 66 -5.78 9.26 -4.40
CA LEU A 66 -5.75 8.54 -3.13
C LEU A 66 -4.38 8.63 -2.47
N LYS A 67 -4.38 8.84 -1.14
CA LYS A 67 -3.18 8.67 -0.32
C LYS A 67 -3.23 7.31 0.36
N TYR A 68 -2.44 6.34 -0.08
CA TYR A 68 -2.27 5.06 0.59
C TYR A 68 -1.25 5.21 1.71
N GLU A 69 -1.64 4.93 2.94
CA GLU A 69 -0.72 4.80 4.08
C GLU A 69 -0.52 3.32 4.39
N PHE A 70 0.72 2.86 4.27
CA PHE A 70 1.21 1.52 4.58
C PHE A 70 1.94 1.54 5.91
N LYS A 71 1.82 0.46 6.69
CA LYS A 71 2.53 0.31 7.97
C LYS A 71 3.39 -0.95 7.91
N ASP A 72 4.67 -0.86 8.26
CA ASP A 72 5.56 -2.03 8.35
C ASP A 72 5.49 -2.69 9.73
N SER A 73 6.23 -3.80 9.88
CA SER A 73 6.27 -4.63 11.08
C SER A 73 6.95 -3.94 12.29
N ASP A 74 7.86 -2.99 12.08
CA ASP A 74 8.43 -2.15 13.13
C ASP A 74 7.46 -1.01 13.55
N GLY A 75 6.45 -0.80 12.70
CA GLY A 75 5.35 0.12 12.94
C GLY A 75 5.57 1.50 12.35
N ASN A 76 6.59 1.68 11.50
CA ASN A 76 6.76 2.89 10.73
C ASN A 76 5.64 3.00 9.68
N LYS A 77 5.42 4.23 9.23
CA LYS A 77 4.34 4.56 8.32
C LYS A 77 4.92 5.09 7.03
N HIS A 78 4.57 4.46 5.93
CA HIS A 78 5.00 4.81 4.60
C HIS A 78 3.77 5.22 3.80
N SER A 79 3.73 6.47 3.31
CA SER A 79 2.56 6.93 2.58
C SER A 79 2.88 7.27 1.15
N GLN A 80 2.06 6.78 0.22
CA GLN A 80 2.14 7.07 -1.20
C GLN A 80 0.90 7.77 -1.68
N LYS A 81 1.09 8.91 -2.34
CA LYS A 81 0.01 9.61 -3.04
C LYS A 81 -0.07 9.11 -4.46
N THR A 82 -1.29 8.89 -4.91
CA THR A 82 -1.63 8.53 -6.29
C THR A 82 -2.39 9.68 -6.92
N THR A 83 -2.24 9.83 -8.22
CA THR A 83 -2.86 10.90 -9.03
C THR A 83 -3.83 10.32 -10.06
N GLY A 84 -4.18 9.04 -9.95
CA GLY A 84 -4.97 8.29 -10.92
C GLY A 84 -4.48 6.85 -11.06
N PRO A 85 -4.99 6.11 -12.06
CA PRO A 85 -4.67 4.71 -12.24
C PRO A 85 -3.25 4.56 -12.81
N GLY A 86 -2.52 3.56 -12.33
CA GLY A 86 -1.16 3.30 -12.76
C GLY A 86 -0.30 2.59 -11.72
N ASP A 87 0.96 2.38 -12.07
CA ASP A 87 1.95 1.76 -11.21
C ASP A 87 2.65 2.82 -10.34
N TYR A 88 2.67 2.59 -9.04
CA TYR A 88 3.32 3.44 -8.04
C TYR A 88 4.36 2.65 -7.28
N VAL A 89 5.39 3.36 -6.84
CA VAL A 89 6.53 2.80 -6.11
C VAL A 89 6.65 3.56 -4.80
N LEU A 90 6.67 2.82 -3.70
CA LEU A 90 6.99 3.34 -2.38
C LEU A 90 8.49 3.56 -2.25
N ASP A 91 8.89 4.53 -1.44
CA ASP A 91 10.27 4.65 -1.01
C ASP A 91 10.76 3.36 -0.34
N PRO A 92 12.03 2.95 -0.55
CA PRO A 92 12.58 1.77 0.08
C PRO A 92 12.52 1.89 1.61
N PHE A 93 12.04 0.84 2.26
CA PHE A 93 11.93 0.76 3.71
C PHE A 93 12.57 -0.50 4.26
N GLU A 94 12.97 -0.44 5.53
CA GLU A 94 13.53 -1.58 6.24
C GLU A 94 12.39 -2.41 6.83
N ALA A 95 12.40 -3.72 6.58
CA ALA A 95 11.43 -4.65 7.15
C ALA A 95 12.16 -5.90 7.61
N ASP A 96 11.91 -6.31 8.86
CA ASP A 96 12.60 -7.45 9.48
C ASP A 96 12.03 -8.80 9.00
N THR A 97 10.80 -8.79 8.47
CA THR A 97 10.05 -9.99 8.09
C THR A 97 9.53 -9.92 6.65
N GLU A 98 9.59 -11.05 5.95
CA GLU A 98 8.94 -11.26 4.64
C GLU A 98 7.41 -11.17 4.75
N GLN A 99 6.83 -11.12 5.95
CA GLN A 99 5.41 -10.81 6.15
C GLN A 99 5.27 -9.35 6.54
N THR A 100 5.06 -8.48 5.55
CA THR A 100 4.70 -7.10 5.86
C THR A 100 3.19 -7.04 6.04
N ILE A 101 2.72 -6.94 7.30
CA ILE A 101 1.30 -6.65 7.59
C ILE A 101 1.08 -5.18 7.24
N LEU A 102 0.93 -4.93 5.94
CA LEU A 102 0.63 -3.62 5.43
C LEU A 102 -0.83 -3.32 5.73
N ASN A 103 -1.09 -2.43 6.68
CA ASN A 103 -2.41 -1.83 6.78
C ASN A 103 -2.46 -0.70 5.78
N VAL A 104 -3.40 -0.74 4.83
CA VAL A 104 -3.59 0.36 3.90
C VAL A 104 -4.78 1.22 4.34
N THR A 105 -4.53 2.51 4.52
CA THR A 105 -5.58 3.52 4.73
C THR A 105 -5.57 4.50 3.57
N TRP A 106 -6.71 4.72 2.94
CA TRP A 106 -6.86 5.73 1.89
C TRP A 106 -7.85 6.82 2.26
N HIS A 107 -7.58 8.01 1.75
CA HIS A 107 -8.42 9.18 1.88
C HIS A 107 -8.86 9.61 0.49
N SER A 108 -10.16 9.51 0.21
CA SER A 108 -10.74 10.17 -0.96
C SER A 108 -10.95 11.63 -0.61
N HIS A 109 -10.23 12.55 -1.26
CA HIS A 109 -10.58 13.96 -1.22
C HIS A 109 -11.80 14.14 -2.13
N GLN A 110 -12.98 14.33 -1.54
CA GLN A 110 -14.16 14.87 -2.24
C GLN A 110 -13.96 16.37 -2.52
#